data_AF-W6YI99-F1
#
_entry.id   AF-W6YI99-F1
#
_cell.length_a   1.000
_cell.length_b   1.000
_cell.length_c   1.000
_cell.angle_alpha   90.00
_cell.angle_beta   90.00
_cell.angle_gamma   90.00
#
_symmetry.space_group_name_H-M   'P 1'
#
loop_
_entity.id
_entity.type
_entity.pdbx_description
1 polymer ?
#
loop_
_entity_poly.entity_id
_entity_poly.type
_entity_poly.pdbx_seq_one_letter_code
_entity_poly.pdbx_strand_id
1 'polypeptide(L)'
;MPPRLNIAAFTRPIAFRPRPQVQCPARSALRLPSSQWRLYSDSAKPPAADRSKREDAKPIEHVSEEAAALAKTMGEEGPDLSQGTPVEDVVKGDKAAQENLPKVMQDKLNSQNSKTTPNGAPKGSRSYSTMTTQTNGNSGLDMGLINTQNASKAPAIPGLKFDMPTLPLPKDGHVKHRHDPVVDQVTNLLMRHGKKSVAERNMALILQHLRTSPIPTINPSRPLLPGAPPPSHLPLNPVLYLTLAIDSVAPLMRIRSQRGAAGGGVALQIPVPLGQRQRRRAAIQWIMAAASKRRNMGSGKNSFAQRIAQELIAVVQGTSGIWDRRNAIHKLGVAARANIVLPRKR
;
A
#
# COMPACT_ATOMS: atom_id res chain seq x y z
N MET A 1 -46.74 57.68 -25.03
CA MET A 1 -47.75 56.59 -25.03
C MET A 1 -47.06 55.30 -24.60
N PRO A 2 -47.51 54.60 -23.54
CA PRO A 2 -46.93 53.31 -23.17
C PRO A 2 -47.56 52.17 -24.01
N PRO A 3 -46.81 51.09 -24.32
CA PRO A 3 -47.37 49.97 -25.07
C PRO A 3 -48.27 49.09 -24.18
N ARG A 4 -49.43 48.73 -24.72
CA ARG A 4 -50.45 47.89 -24.07
C ARG A 4 -49.98 46.43 -24.01
N LEU A 5 -49.97 45.84 -22.81
CA LEU A 5 -49.77 44.41 -22.61
C LEU A 5 -51.08 43.67 -22.90
N ASN A 6 -51.05 42.76 -23.88
CA ASN A 6 -52.15 41.84 -24.16
C ASN A 6 -52.19 40.72 -23.12
N ILE A 7 -53.18 40.77 -22.24
CA ILE A 7 -53.54 39.71 -21.29
C ILE A 7 -54.72 38.94 -21.89
N ALA A 8 -54.44 38.02 -22.81
CA ALA A 8 -55.41 36.99 -23.22
C ALA A 8 -54.72 35.92 -24.09
N ALA A 9 -54.19 34.87 -23.46
CA ALA A 9 -53.97 33.59 -24.12
C ALA A 9 -54.08 32.48 -23.08
N PHE A 10 -55.28 31.94 -22.98
CA PHE A 10 -55.65 30.81 -22.14
C PHE A 10 -54.95 29.51 -22.60
N THR A 11 -54.37 28.81 -21.63
CA THR A 11 -54.29 27.33 -21.48
C THR A 11 -54.09 26.47 -22.73
N ARG A 12 -52.86 25.97 -22.92
CA ARG A 12 -52.61 24.76 -23.73
C ARG A 12 -52.91 23.51 -22.88
N PRO A 13 -53.81 22.60 -23.29
CA PRO A 13 -53.95 21.32 -22.63
C PRO A 13 -52.77 20.42 -23.00
N ILE A 14 -51.98 20.02 -22.00
CA ILE A 14 -50.95 18.99 -22.16
C ILE A 14 -51.66 17.63 -22.11
N ALA A 15 -51.74 16.93 -23.24
CA ALA A 15 -52.24 15.56 -23.28
C ALA A 15 -51.22 14.63 -22.60
N PHE A 16 -51.62 14.04 -21.46
CA PHE A 16 -50.84 13.02 -20.76
C PHE A 16 -50.98 11.69 -21.51
N ARG A 17 -49.96 11.29 -22.28
CA ARG A 17 -49.85 9.92 -22.79
C ARG A 17 -49.16 9.04 -21.74
N PRO A 18 -49.83 8.03 -21.15
CA PRO A 18 -49.11 7.01 -20.39
C PRO A 18 -48.27 6.18 -21.37
N ARG A 19 -46.96 6.06 -21.11
CA ARG A 19 -46.10 5.11 -21.82
C ARG A 19 -46.63 3.69 -21.57
N PRO A 20 -46.80 2.84 -22.59
CA PRO A 20 -47.01 1.42 -22.36
C PRO A 20 -45.73 0.85 -21.72
N GLN A 21 -45.88 0.19 -20.56
CA GLN A 21 -44.83 -0.64 -19.99
C GLN A 21 -44.61 -1.81 -20.95
N VAL A 22 -43.48 -1.79 -21.65
CA VAL A 22 -42.97 -2.98 -22.32
C VAL A 22 -42.58 -3.96 -21.22
N GLN A 23 -43.37 -5.03 -21.07
CA GLN A 23 -42.97 -6.18 -20.28
C GLN A 23 -41.79 -6.84 -20.99
N CYS A 24 -40.58 -6.70 -20.43
CA CYS A 24 -39.47 -7.54 -20.83
C CYS A 24 -39.77 -8.97 -20.35
N PRO A 25 -39.86 -9.98 -21.24
CA PRO A 25 -39.91 -11.35 -20.79
C PRO A 25 -38.58 -11.67 -20.11
N ALA A 26 -38.67 -12.22 -18.89
CA ALA A 26 -37.52 -12.74 -18.16
C ALA A 26 -36.89 -13.88 -18.98
N ARG A 27 -35.80 -13.59 -19.68
CA ARG A 27 -34.93 -14.64 -20.21
C ARG A 27 -34.00 -15.11 -19.09
N SER A 28 -34.29 -16.29 -18.55
CA SER A 28 -33.32 -17.07 -17.80
C SER A 28 -32.21 -17.51 -18.76
N ALA A 29 -31.05 -16.87 -18.67
CA ALA A 29 -29.85 -17.36 -19.32
C ALA A 29 -28.72 -17.34 -18.28
N LEU A 30 -28.63 -18.44 -17.52
CA LEU A 30 -27.37 -18.88 -16.94
C LEU A 30 -26.41 -19.14 -18.11
N ARG A 31 -25.64 -18.13 -18.49
CA ARG A 31 -24.37 -18.32 -19.18
C ARG A 31 -23.27 -17.86 -18.23
N LEU A 32 -22.63 -18.84 -17.59
CA LEU A 32 -21.33 -18.64 -16.97
C LEU A 32 -20.36 -18.15 -18.08
N PRO A 33 -19.72 -16.98 -17.94
CA PRO A 33 -18.62 -16.65 -18.82
C PRO A 33 -17.46 -17.61 -18.52
N SER A 34 -16.88 -18.22 -19.55
CA SER A 34 -15.61 -18.91 -19.40
C SER A 34 -14.56 -17.89 -18.94
N SER A 35 -13.87 -18.20 -17.84
CA SER A 35 -12.73 -17.40 -17.40
C SER A 35 -11.63 -17.55 -18.44
N GLN A 36 -11.50 -16.60 -19.36
CA GLN A 36 -10.30 -16.49 -20.18
C GLN A 36 -9.19 -15.93 -19.30
N TRP A 37 -8.30 -16.81 -18.86
CA TRP A 37 -7.02 -16.43 -18.27
C TRP A 37 -6.22 -15.72 -19.36
N ARG A 38 -6.09 -14.39 -19.29
CA ARG A 38 -5.09 -13.68 -20.09
C ARG A 38 -3.72 -13.87 -19.44
N LEU A 39 -2.92 -14.76 -20.01
CA LEU A 39 -1.48 -14.75 -19.79
C LEU A 39 -0.93 -13.46 -20.42
N TYR A 40 -0.39 -12.56 -19.60
CA TYR A 40 0.38 -11.41 -20.05
C TYR A 40 1.76 -11.90 -20.51
N SER A 41 1.85 -12.36 -21.77
CA SER A 41 3.11 -12.45 -22.48
C SER A 41 2.96 -11.68 -23.79
N ASP A 42 3.33 -10.40 -23.78
CA ASP A 42 3.58 -9.64 -25.01
C ASP A 42 4.73 -10.32 -25.75
N SER A 43 4.44 -10.98 -26.86
CA SER A 43 5.43 -11.59 -27.76
C SER A 43 6.24 -10.55 -28.57
N ALA A 44 6.01 -9.26 -28.34
CA ALA A 44 6.64 -8.16 -29.05
C ALA A 44 8.02 -7.74 -28.49
N LYS A 45 8.58 -8.47 -27.51
CA LYS A 45 9.97 -8.32 -27.08
C LYS A 45 10.74 -9.59 -27.44
N PRO A 46 11.93 -9.50 -28.08
CA PRO A 46 12.77 -10.67 -28.20
C PRO A 46 13.03 -11.24 -26.80
N PRO A 47 13.04 -12.58 -26.62
CA PRO A 47 13.35 -13.17 -25.33
C PRO A 47 14.68 -12.57 -24.88
N ALA A 48 14.74 -12.14 -23.61
CA ALA A 48 15.97 -11.65 -23.01
C ALA A 48 17.09 -12.64 -23.38
N ALA A 49 18.11 -12.14 -24.10
CA ALA A 49 19.16 -12.96 -24.69
C ALA A 49 19.59 -14.03 -23.67
N ASP A 50 19.38 -15.30 -24.03
CA ASP A 50 19.72 -16.44 -23.19
C ASP A 50 21.22 -16.38 -22.91
N ARG A 51 21.59 -15.89 -21.71
CA ARG A 51 22.97 -15.60 -21.36
C ARG A 51 23.78 -16.88 -21.14
N SER A 52 23.13 -18.04 -21.08
CA SER A 52 23.74 -19.36 -20.86
C SER A 52 24.86 -19.71 -21.85
N LYS A 53 24.87 -19.11 -23.05
CA LYS A 53 25.90 -19.35 -24.08
C LYS A 53 27.09 -18.39 -24.03
N ARG A 54 27.06 -17.35 -23.18
CA ARG A 54 28.21 -16.45 -23.02
C ARG A 54 29.29 -17.12 -22.20
N GLU A 55 30.54 -16.94 -22.59
CA GLU A 55 31.70 -17.48 -21.87
C GLU A 55 31.72 -16.99 -20.41
N ASP A 56 31.39 -15.70 -20.18
CA ASP A 56 31.30 -15.09 -18.84
C ASP A 56 30.18 -15.66 -17.94
N ALA A 57 29.24 -16.42 -18.51
CA ALA A 57 28.10 -16.98 -17.81
C ALA A 57 28.20 -18.50 -17.58
N LYS A 58 29.27 -19.14 -18.07
CA LYS A 58 29.58 -20.52 -17.75
C LYS A 58 29.98 -20.57 -16.26
N PRO A 59 29.46 -21.53 -15.48
CA PRO A 59 29.97 -21.77 -14.12
C PRO A 59 31.49 -21.96 -14.16
N ILE A 60 32.19 -21.38 -13.19
CA ILE A 60 33.64 -21.58 -13.03
C ILE A 60 33.87 -23.09 -12.85
N GLU A 61 34.78 -23.67 -13.65
CA GLU A 61 35.07 -25.10 -13.61
C GLU A 61 35.71 -25.49 -12.27
N HIS A 62 35.59 -26.75 -11.87
CA HIS A 62 36.17 -27.19 -10.60
C HIS A 62 37.70 -27.17 -10.71
N VAL A 63 38.41 -26.74 -9.67
CA VAL A 63 39.88 -26.54 -9.70
C VAL A 63 40.65 -27.80 -10.16
N SER A 64 40.14 -28.99 -9.82
CA SER A 64 40.71 -30.27 -10.28
C SER A 64 40.50 -30.52 -11.78
N GLU A 65 39.39 -30.04 -12.35
CA GLU A 65 39.09 -30.15 -13.77
C GLU A 65 39.96 -29.16 -14.59
N GLU A 66 40.18 -27.95 -14.08
CA GLU A 66 41.09 -26.98 -14.69
C GLU A 66 42.54 -27.49 -14.69
N ALA A 67 43.01 -28.04 -13.56
CA ALA A 67 44.34 -28.63 -13.47
C ALA A 67 44.50 -29.84 -14.41
N ALA A 68 43.48 -30.68 -14.53
CA ALA A 68 43.49 -31.80 -15.46
C ALA A 68 43.43 -31.36 -16.93
N ALA A 69 42.70 -30.28 -17.25
CA ALA A 69 42.68 -29.69 -18.59
C ALA A 69 44.04 -29.11 -18.97
N LEU A 70 44.70 -28.41 -18.04
CA LEU A 70 46.06 -27.90 -18.24
C LEU A 70 47.07 -29.02 -18.41
N ALA A 71 47.05 -30.05 -17.57
CA ALA A 71 47.93 -31.22 -17.69
C ALA A 71 47.75 -31.93 -19.04
N LYS A 72 46.50 -32.11 -19.50
CA LYS A 72 46.19 -32.65 -20.83
C LYS A 72 46.77 -31.80 -21.97
N THR A 73 46.77 -30.48 -21.84
CA THR A 73 47.38 -29.60 -22.85
C THR A 73 48.91 -29.60 -22.81
N MET A 74 49.51 -29.80 -21.63
CA MET A 74 50.96 -29.85 -21.43
C MET A 74 51.56 -31.25 -21.65
N GLY A 75 50.72 -32.28 -21.83
CA GLY A 75 51.15 -33.67 -22.02
C GLY A 75 51.54 -34.39 -20.73
N GLU A 76 51.14 -33.87 -19.57
CA GLU A 76 51.38 -34.46 -18.26
C GLU A 76 50.15 -35.25 -17.77
N GLU A 77 50.36 -36.24 -16.89
CA GLU A 77 49.29 -37.04 -16.30
C GLU A 77 48.58 -36.21 -15.20
N GLY A 78 47.32 -35.83 -15.44
CA GLY A 78 46.54 -34.98 -14.52
C GLY A 78 46.04 -35.74 -13.27
N PRO A 79 45.61 -35.02 -12.22
CA PRO A 79 45.10 -35.62 -11.00
C PRO A 79 43.82 -36.45 -11.24
N ASP A 80 43.68 -37.57 -10.53
CA ASP A 80 42.54 -38.48 -10.65
C ASP A 80 41.23 -37.80 -10.23
N LEU A 81 40.34 -37.56 -11.19
CA LEU A 81 39.07 -36.85 -10.99
C LEU A 81 38.06 -37.64 -10.15
N SER A 82 38.32 -38.93 -9.87
CA SER A 82 37.45 -39.75 -9.03
C SER A 82 37.57 -39.43 -7.53
N GLN A 83 38.68 -38.82 -7.10
CA GLN A 83 38.93 -38.42 -5.72
C GLN A 83 39.15 -36.90 -5.65
N GLY A 84 38.40 -36.22 -4.77
CA GLY A 84 38.58 -34.78 -4.58
C GLY A 84 39.96 -34.47 -4.00
N THR A 85 40.67 -33.50 -4.57
CA THR A 85 41.92 -33.01 -4.00
C THR A 85 41.66 -32.38 -2.63
N PRO A 86 42.40 -32.77 -1.58
CA PRO A 86 42.20 -32.20 -0.26
C PRO A 86 42.49 -30.70 -0.30
N VAL A 87 41.64 -29.91 0.37
CA VAL A 87 41.69 -28.44 0.37
C VAL A 87 43.05 -27.90 0.83
N GLU A 88 43.74 -28.66 1.68
CA GLU A 88 45.08 -28.33 2.18
C GLU A 88 46.12 -28.24 1.05
N ASP A 89 46.03 -29.10 0.03
CA ASP A 89 46.98 -29.13 -1.08
C ASP A 89 46.70 -28.05 -2.12
N VAL A 90 45.43 -27.69 -2.31
CA VAL A 90 45.01 -26.59 -3.20
C VAL A 90 45.49 -25.25 -2.68
N VAL A 91 45.42 -25.05 -1.36
CA VAL A 91 45.69 -23.74 -0.75
C VAL A 91 47.18 -23.54 -0.42
N LYS A 92 48.01 -24.60 -0.46
CA LYS A 92 49.47 -24.51 -0.20
C LYS A 92 50.21 -23.55 -1.14
N GLY A 93 49.78 -23.43 -2.40
CA GLY A 93 50.42 -22.57 -3.41
C GLY A 93 50.03 -21.09 -3.33
N ASP A 94 48.84 -20.79 -2.79
CA ASP A 94 48.23 -19.45 -2.86
C ASP A 94 48.13 -18.77 -1.49
N LYS A 95 49.07 -17.85 -1.22
CA LYS A 95 49.11 -17.08 0.03
C LYS A 95 47.85 -16.24 0.26
N ALA A 96 47.27 -15.68 -0.81
CA ALA A 96 46.03 -14.91 -0.73
C ALA A 96 44.81 -15.78 -0.38
N ALA A 97 44.81 -17.06 -0.77
CA ALA A 97 43.75 -18.00 -0.40
C ALA A 97 43.87 -18.44 1.06
N GLN A 98 45.10 -18.60 1.57
CA GLN A 98 45.36 -18.95 2.98
C GLN A 98 44.81 -17.90 3.95
N GLU A 99 44.95 -16.60 3.63
CA GLU A 99 44.49 -15.50 4.48
C GLU A 99 42.95 -15.42 4.58
N ASN A 100 42.24 -15.84 3.54
CA ASN A 100 40.78 -15.81 3.46
C ASN A 100 40.10 -17.09 3.99
N LEU A 101 40.87 -18.08 4.46
CA LEU A 101 40.31 -19.31 5.04
C LEU A 101 39.67 -19.06 6.43
N PRO A 102 38.67 -19.87 6.81
CA PRO A 102 38.17 -19.86 8.18
C PRO A 102 39.27 -20.27 9.18
N LYS A 103 39.31 -19.60 10.34
CA LYS A 103 40.36 -19.76 11.36
C LYS A 103 40.68 -21.22 11.72
N VAL A 104 39.67 -22.08 11.82
CA VAL A 104 39.83 -23.51 12.15
C VAL A 104 40.70 -24.26 11.13
N MET A 105 40.70 -23.83 9.85
CA MET A 105 41.51 -24.43 8.80
C MET A 105 42.92 -23.83 8.73
N GLN A 106 43.06 -22.53 9.02
CA GLN A 106 44.36 -21.89 9.17
C GLN A 106 45.15 -22.53 10.33
N ASP A 107 44.48 -22.79 11.46
CA ASP A 107 45.09 -23.44 12.63
C ASP A 107 45.56 -24.88 12.31
N LYS A 108 44.80 -25.62 11.50
CA LYS A 108 45.19 -26.97 11.03
C LYS A 108 46.43 -26.93 10.13
N LEU A 109 46.50 -26.02 9.17
CA LEU A 109 47.67 -25.85 8.29
C LEU A 109 48.92 -25.46 9.09
N ASN A 110 48.77 -24.55 10.06
CA ASN A 110 49.87 -24.13 10.93
C ASN A 110 50.35 -25.25 11.86
N SER A 111 49.43 -26.10 12.34
CA SER A 111 49.76 -27.23 13.22
C SER A 111 50.58 -28.34 12.54
N GLN A 112 50.46 -28.50 11.22
CA GLN A 112 51.22 -29.51 10.47
C GLN A 112 52.70 -29.14 10.25
N ASN A 113 53.06 -27.85 10.33
CA ASN A 113 54.43 -27.37 10.06
C ASN A 113 55.35 -27.33 11.30
N SER A 114 54.85 -27.63 12.50
CA SER A 114 55.68 -27.66 13.71
C SER A 114 56.09 -29.08 14.10
N LYS A 115 57.40 -29.36 14.04
CA LYS A 115 58.01 -30.61 14.54
C LYS A 115 58.11 -30.56 16.07
N THR A 116 57.06 -30.98 16.80
CA THR A 116 57.15 -31.27 18.25
C THR A 116 56.08 -32.25 18.76
N THR A 117 56.55 -33.17 19.60
CA THR A 117 55.98 -34.21 20.49
C THR A 117 54.50 -34.10 20.93
N PRO A 118 53.79 -35.25 21.14
CA PRO A 118 52.35 -35.27 21.44
C PRO A 118 52.08 -35.02 22.92
N ASN A 119 51.14 -34.13 23.23
CA ASN A 119 50.12 -34.27 24.29
C ASN A 119 49.38 -32.96 24.50
N GLY A 120 48.05 -33.00 24.33
CA GLY A 120 47.16 -31.90 24.65
C GLY A 120 45.84 -32.01 23.92
N ALA A 121 44.97 -32.92 24.37
CA ALA A 121 43.59 -32.97 23.90
C ALA A 121 42.91 -31.60 24.10
N PRO A 122 42.25 -31.01 23.10
CA PRO A 122 41.53 -29.77 23.29
C PRO A 122 40.33 -30.00 24.22
N LYS A 123 40.36 -29.38 25.40
CA LYS A 123 39.21 -29.26 26.31
C LYS A 123 38.16 -28.39 25.64
N GLY A 124 37.12 -29.01 25.10
CA GLY A 124 35.97 -28.26 24.59
C GLY A 124 35.05 -29.03 23.66
N SER A 125 34.69 -30.27 23.99
CA SER A 125 33.50 -30.87 23.37
C SER A 125 32.28 -30.14 23.90
N ARG A 126 31.80 -29.13 23.17
CA ARG A 126 30.40 -28.72 23.28
C ARG A 126 29.61 -29.85 22.64
N SER A 127 29.01 -30.69 23.47
CA SER A 127 27.98 -31.63 23.05
C SER A 127 26.84 -30.82 22.42
N TYR A 128 26.77 -30.77 21.09
CA TYR A 128 25.51 -30.48 20.42
C TYR A 128 24.62 -31.69 20.67
N SER A 129 23.90 -31.66 21.79
CA SER A 129 22.80 -32.56 22.04
C SER A 129 21.64 -32.10 21.16
N THR A 130 21.40 -32.81 20.06
CA THR A 130 20.09 -32.83 19.40
C THR A 130 19.12 -33.60 20.29
N MET A 131 18.73 -33.02 21.44
CA MET A 131 17.52 -33.46 22.12
C MET A 131 16.32 -32.89 21.36
N THR A 132 15.65 -33.75 20.61
CA THR A 132 14.24 -33.54 20.27
C THR A 132 13.43 -33.84 21.53
N THR A 133 13.06 -32.81 22.28
CA THR A 133 12.10 -32.98 23.38
C THR A 133 10.75 -33.31 22.75
N GLN A 134 10.38 -34.59 22.71
CA GLN A 134 8.98 -34.95 22.60
C GLN A 134 8.33 -34.57 23.92
N THR A 135 7.72 -33.38 23.97
CA THR A 135 6.89 -32.99 25.09
C THR A 135 5.65 -33.86 25.06
N ASN A 136 5.69 -34.93 25.85
CA ASN A 136 4.51 -35.68 26.26
C ASN A 136 3.48 -34.69 26.83
N GLY A 137 2.23 -34.93 26.46
CA GLY A 137 1.16 -33.95 26.58
C GLY A 137 0.89 -33.41 27.99
N ASN A 138 0.12 -32.32 27.97
CA ASN A 138 -0.65 -31.76 29.08
C ASN A 138 -0.10 -30.54 29.82
N SER A 139 0.47 -29.57 29.09
CA SER A 139 0.42 -28.17 29.53
C SER A 139 0.33 -27.23 28.33
N GLY A 140 -0.84 -26.61 28.16
CA GLY A 140 -1.16 -25.71 27.06
C GLY A 140 -0.23 -24.50 27.00
N LEU A 141 0.73 -24.55 26.08
CA LEU A 141 1.32 -23.37 25.48
C LEU A 141 0.63 -23.18 24.13
N ASP A 142 -0.27 -22.21 24.09
CA ASP A 142 -1.00 -21.79 22.90
C ASP A 142 -0.03 -21.15 21.89
N MET A 143 0.59 -21.99 21.07
CA MET A 143 1.43 -21.59 19.94
C MET A 143 0.60 -21.38 18.67
N GLY A 144 -0.67 -20.96 18.76
CA GLY A 144 -1.46 -20.51 17.61
C GLY A 144 -1.60 -21.51 16.45
N LEU A 145 -1.24 -22.78 16.68
CA LEU A 145 -1.48 -23.88 15.75
C LEU A 145 -2.91 -24.34 15.98
N ILE A 146 -3.79 -23.95 15.05
CA ILE A 146 -5.12 -24.46 14.74
C ILE A 146 -5.55 -25.62 15.67
N ASN A 147 -6.42 -25.30 16.61
CA ASN A 147 -7.03 -26.27 17.53
C ASN A 147 -7.86 -27.31 16.74
N THR A 148 -7.24 -28.45 16.43
CA THR A 148 -7.86 -29.54 15.66
C THR A 148 -8.99 -30.25 16.41
N GLN A 149 -9.10 -30.06 17.73
CA GLN A 149 -10.18 -30.65 18.54
C GLN A 149 -11.54 -29.99 18.31
N ASN A 150 -11.59 -28.76 17.79
CA ASN A 150 -12.86 -28.09 17.47
C ASN A 150 -13.50 -28.55 16.15
N ALA A 151 -12.77 -29.30 15.31
CA ALA A 151 -13.26 -29.68 13.98
C ALA A 151 -14.33 -30.79 13.99
N SER A 152 -14.47 -31.54 15.08
CA SER A 152 -15.39 -32.68 15.17
C SER A 152 -16.72 -32.39 15.87
N LYS A 153 -16.96 -31.16 16.35
CA LYS A 153 -18.27 -30.80 16.90
C LYS A 153 -19.28 -30.70 15.76
N ALA A 154 -20.28 -31.58 15.79
CA ALA A 154 -21.45 -31.45 14.95
C ALA A 154 -22.09 -30.06 15.19
N PRO A 155 -22.42 -29.31 14.13
CA PRO A 155 -22.93 -27.96 14.25
C PRO A 155 -24.27 -27.97 15.00
N ALA A 156 -24.41 -27.11 16.01
CA ALA A 156 -25.60 -27.03 16.84
C ALA A 156 -26.86 -26.60 16.05
N ILE A 157 -26.66 -25.98 14.88
CA ILE A 157 -27.73 -25.47 14.01
C ILE A 157 -27.86 -26.39 12.80
N PRO A 158 -29.06 -26.95 12.53
CA PRO A 158 -29.26 -27.81 11.37
C PRO A 158 -29.01 -27.04 10.07
N GLY A 159 -28.26 -27.64 9.15
CA GLY A 159 -27.99 -27.11 7.80
C GLY A 159 -26.66 -26.36 7.64
N LEU A 160 -25.96 -26.02 8.73
CA LEU A 160 -24.60 -25.51 8.65
C LEU A 160 -23.59 -26.66 8.68
N LYS A 161 -22.44 -26.50 8.02
CA LYS A 161 -21.29 -27.42 8.13
C LYS A 161 -20.32 -27.02 9.24
N PHE A 162 -20.22 -25.72 9.51
CA PHE A 162 -19.38 -25.10 10.53
C PHE A 162 -20.24 -24.10 11.32
N ASP A 163 -19.78 -23.66 12.49
CA ASP A 163 -20.52 -22.69 13.30
C ASP A 163 -20.90 -21.42 12.52
N MET A 164 -22.05 -20.85 12.87
CA MET A 164 -22.55 -19.63 12.23
C MET A 164 -21.61 -18.46 12.54
N PRO A 165 -21.22 -17.63 11.55
CA PRO A 165 -20.44 -16.43 11.83
C PRO A 165 -21.23 -15.47 12.73
N THR A 166 -20.52 -14.73 13.57
CA THR A 166 -21.15 -13.74 14.46
C THR A 166 -21.78 -12.60 13.64
N LEU A 167 -23.07 -12.37 13.85
CA LEU A 167 -23.81 -11.26 13.25
C LEU A 167 -23.95 -10.13 14.27
N PRO A 168 -23.88 -8.85 13.86
CA PRO A 168 -23.70 -8.36 12.48
C PRO A 168 -22.28 -8.56 11.95
N LEU A 169 -22.15 -8.84 10.66
CA LEU A 169 -20.85 -8.99 10.01
C LEU A 169 -20.01 -7.70 10.17
N PRO A 170 -18.68 -7.81 10.29
CA PRO A 170 -17.80 -6.65 10.33
C PRO A 170 -17.95 -5.84 9.05
N LYS A 171 -17.74 -4.51 9.16
CA LYS A 171 -17.90 -3.56 8.04
C LYS A 171 -17.07 -3.96 6.82
N ASP A 172 -15.87 -4.47 7.05
CA ASP A 172 -14.91 -4.86 6.00
C ASP A 172 -15.29 -6.16 5.27
N GLY A 173 -16.22 -6.94 5.83
CA GLY A 173 -16.71 -8.19 5.22
C GLY A 173 -17.59 -7.96 3.99
N HIS A 174 -18.03 -6.72 3.75
CA HIS A 174 -18.88 -6.40 2.61
C HIS A 174 -18.07 -6.13 1.33
N VAL A 175 -18.32 -6.90 0.27
CA VAL A 175 -17.54 -6.84 -0.99
C VAL A 175 -17.42 -5.43 -1.57
N LYS A 176 -18.50 -4.63 -1.53
CA LYS A 176 -18.50 -3.25 -2.06
C LYS A 176 -17.87 -2.22 -1.13
N HIS A 177 -17.68 -2.56 0.14
CA HIS A 177 -17.17 -1.69 1.20
C HIS A 177 -16.00 -2.37 1.92
N ARG A 178 -15.11 -2.97 1.13
CA ARG A 178 -13.94 -3.72 1.63
C ARG A 178 -12.92 -2.81 2.31
N HIS A 179 -12.81 -1.56 1.87
CA HIS A 179 -11.81 -0.62 2.35
C HIS A 179 -12.46 0.48 3.19
N ASP A 180 -11.63 1.18 3.96
CA ASP A 180 -12.07 2.35 4.71
C ASP A 180 -12.68 3.43 3.77
N PRO A 181 -13.81 4.06 4.13
CA PRO A 181 -14.48 5.04 3.29
C PRO A 181 -13.62 6.24 2.90
N VAL A 182 -12.62 6.62 3.70
CA VAL A 182 -11.68 7.70 3.34
C VAL A 182 -10.74 7.24 2.24
N VAL A 183 -10.19 6.03 2.38
CA VAL A 183 -9.32 5.42 1.37
C VAL A 183 -10.07 5.28 0.05
N ASP A 184 -11.30 4.74 0.08
CA ASP A 184 -12.17 4.63 -1.09
C ASP A 184 -12.51 6.00 -1.70
N GLN A 185 -12.72 7.02 -0.88
CA GLN A 185 -13.01 8.36 -1.39
C GLN A 185 -11.79 8.97 -2.09
N VAL A 186 -10.59 8.82 -1.53
CA VAL A 186 -9.37 9.35 -2.12
C VAL A 186 -9.00 8.59 -3.39
N THR A 187 -9.09 7.24 -3.41
CA THR A 187 -8.82 6.44 -4.61
C THR A 187 -9.73 6.85 -5.77
N ASN A 188 -11.01 7.05 -5.51
CA ASN A 188 -11.97 7.51 -6.52
C ASN A 188 -11.66 8.93 -7.03
N LEU A 189 -11.11 9.82 -6.19
CA LEU A 189 -10.70 11.16 -6.61
C LEU A 189 -9.36 11.16 -7.38
N LEU A 190 -8.46 10.22 -7.07
CA LEU A 190 -7.22 10.01 -7.84
C LEU A 190 -7.47 9.39 -9.22
N MET A 191 -8.56 8.62 -9.35
CA MET A 191 -8.92 7.93 -10.59
C MET A 191 -9.21 8.92 -11.72
N ARG A 192 -8.57 8.67 -12.87
CA ARG A 192 -8.81 9.37 -14.13
C ARG A 192 -9.13 8.38 -15.23
N HIS A 193 -10.02 8.74 -16.16
CA HIS A 193 -10.39 7.91 -17.32
C HIS A 193 -10.87 6.49 -16.94
N GLY A 194 -11.50 6.31 -15.78
CA GLY A 194 -11.96 5.00 -15.29
C GLY A 194 -10.86 4.03 -14.88
N LYS A 195 -9.58 4.46 -14.82
CA LYS A 195 -8.43 3.60 -14.47
C LYS A 195 -8.32 3.41 -12.96
N LYS A 196 -9.21 2.60 -12.37
CA LYS A 196 -9.26 2.37 -10.91
C LYS A 196 -8.03 1.66 -10.37
N SER A 197 -7.52 0.65 -11.09
CA SER A 197 -6.33 -0.12 -10.68
C SER A 197 -5.08 0.76 -10.52
N VAL A 198 -4.93 1.78 -11.36
CA VAL A 198 -3.83 2.75 -11.26
C VAL A 198 -4.00 3.65 -10.03
N ALA A 199 -5.23 4.07 -9.73
CA ALA A 199 -5.52 4.87 -8.54
C ALA A 199 -5.31 4.08 -7.24
N GLU A 200 -5.73 2.82 -7.21
CA GLU A 200 -5.50 1.89 -6.09
C GLU A 200 -4.00 1.66 -5.87
N ARG A 201 -3.22 1.45 -6.94
CA ARG A 201 -1.75 1.37 -6.85
C ARG A 201 -1.14 2.64 -6.28
N ASN A 202 -1.56 3.81 -6.77
CA ASN A 202 -1.06 5.09 -6.26
C ASN A 202 -1.40 5.29 -4.79
N MET A 203 -2.61 4.88 -4.35
CA MET A 203 -3.00 4.90 -2.95
C MET A 203 -2.12 3.98 -2.10
N ALA A 204 -1.85 2.76 -2.55
CA ALA A 204 -0.96 1.84 -1.85
C ALA A 204 0.44 2.46 -1.66
N LEU A 205 0.97 3.12 -2.69
CA LEU A 205 2.24 3.85 -2.61
C LEU A 205 2.20 5.03 -1.64
N ILE A 206 1.09 5.79 -1.60
CA ILE A 206 0.90 6.88 -0.62
C ILE A 206 0.97 6.32 0.80
N LEU A 207 0.21 5.26 1.10
CA LEU A 207 0.19 4.64 2.44
C LEU A 207 1.56 4.03 2.80
N GLN A 208 2.25 3.42 1.84
CA GLN A 208 3.60 2.92 2.03
C GLN A 208 4.57 4.05 2.40
N HIS A 209 4.50 5.18 1.70
CA HIS A 209 5.33 6.35 2.01
C HIS A 209 5.06 6.91 3.41
N LEU A 210 3.80 6.98 3.83
CA LEU A 210 3.44 7.39 5.20
C LEU A 210 4.02 6.41 6.24
N ARG A 211 3.98 5.11 5.95
CA ARG A 211 4.52 4.07 6.83
C ARG A 211 6.03 4.15 7.01
N THR A 212 6.77 4.52 5.96
CA THR A 212 8.23 4.65 5.99
C THR A 212 8.72 6.04 6.40
N SER A 213 7.81 7.01 6.49
CA SER A 213 8.17 8.38 6.88
C SER A 213 8.48 8.46 8.38
N PRO A 214 9.38 9.35 8.81
CA PRO A 214 9.64 9.56 10.22
C PRO A 214 8.41 10.12 10.94
N ILE A 215 8.42 10.01 12.26
CA ILE A 215 7.35 10.53 13.12
C ILE A 215 7.18 12.05 12.86
N PRO A 216 5.97 12.53 12.56
CA PRO A 216 5.75 13.95 12.29
C PRO A 216 5.76 14.77 13.58
N THR A 217 6.39 15.94 13.53
CA THR A 217 6.38 16.95 14.59
C THR A 217 5.15 17.84 14.45
N ILE A 218 4.22 17.79 15.39
CA ILE A 218 2.96 18.54 15.33
C ILE A 218 3.20 19.99 15.78
N ASN A 219 2.71 20.96 15.01
CA ASN A 219 2.78 22.36 15.38
C ASN A 219 1.65 22.74 16.35
N PRO A 220 1.95 23.27 17.54
CA PRO A 220 0.92 23.63 18.54
C PRO A 220 -0.03 24.74 18.05
N SER A 221 0.43 25.64 17.18
CA SER A 221 -0.41 26.72 16.62
C SER A 221 -1.46 26.22 15.63
N ARG A 222 -1.27 25.03 15.07
CA ARG A 222 -2.19 24.40 14.11
C ARG A 222 -2.54 23.01 14.62
N PRO A 223 -3.35 22.91 15.69
CA PRO A 223 -3.70 21.63 16.27
C PRO A 223 -4.51 20.80 15.29
N LEU A 224 -4.31 19.49 15.38
CA LEU A 224 -5.07 18.49 14.64
C LEU A 224 -6.45 18.32 15.28
N LEU A 225 -7.24 17.37 14.77
CA LEU A 225 -8.53 17.06 15.40
C LEU A 225 -8.40 16.63 16.87
N PRO A 226 -9.35 17.01 17.73
CA PRO A 226 -9.38 16.57 19.11
C PRO A 226 -9.56 15.05 19.17
N GLY A 227 -8.87 14.40 20.12
CA GLY A 227 -8.86 12.94 20.24
C GLY A 227 -7.92 12.24 19.25
N ALA A 228 -7.06 12.99 18.55
CA ALA A 228 -5.98 12.40 17.76
C ALA A 228 -5.02 11.57 18.65
N PRO A 229 -4.57 10.39 18.19
CA PRO A 229 -3.55 9.63 18.90
C PRO A 229 -2.19 10.38 18.90
N PRO A 230 -1.26 9.97 19.78
CA PRO A 230 0.08 10.54 19.79
C PRO A 230 0.78 10.35 18.42
N PRO A 231 1.70 11.26 18.05
CA PRO A 231 2.34 11.25 16.74
C PRO A 231 3.13 9.95 16.45
N SER A 232 3.58 9.24 17.50
CA SER A 232 4.28 7.95 17.40
C SER A 232 3.45 6.85 16.74
N HIS A 233 2.12 6.87 16.86
CA HIS A 233 1.24 5.83 16.31
C HIS A 233 0.94 6.03 14.81
N LEU A 234 1.23 7.22 14.26
CA LEU A 234 0.83 7.58 12.91
C LEU A 234 1.55 6.77 11.81
N PRO A 235 2.89 6.57 11.84
CA PRO A 235 3.56 5.79 10.81
C PRO A 235 3.11 4.31 10.79
N LEU A 236 2.87 3.72 11.96
CA LEU A 236 2.39 2.33 12.07
C LEU A 236 0.97 2.16 11.50
N ASN A 237 0.12 3.18 11.65
CA ASN A 237 -1.27 3.18 11.18
C ASN A 237 -1.47 4.21 10.05
N PRO A 238 -1.04 3.91 8.81
CA PRO A 238 -1.03 4.88 7.71
C PRO A 238 -2.45 5.29 7.25
N VAL A 239 -3.46 4.42 7.44
CA VAL A 239 -4.86 4.77 7.19
C VAL A 239 -5.32 5.86 8.16
N LEU A 240 -5.03 5.69 9.45
CA LEU A 240 -5.34 6.69 10.47
C LEU A 240 -4.60 7.99 10.17
N TYR A 241 -3.31 7.93 9.84
CA TYR A 241 -2.50 9.09 9.45
C TYR A 241 -3.17 9.87 8.29
N LEU A 242 -3.58 9.17 7.24
CA LEU A 242 -4.28 9.77 6.10
C LEU A 242 -5.62 10.39 6.52
N THR A 243 -6.44 9.69 7.32
CA THR A 243 -7.75 10.19 7.76
C THR A 243 -7.63 11.46 8.60
N LEU A 244 -6.68 11.47 9.53
CA LEU A 244 -6.43 12.58 10.43
C LEU A 244 -5.99 13.82 9.64
N ALA A 245 -5.04 13.65 8.71
CA ALA A 245 -4.55 14.74 7.88
C ALA A 245 -5.68 15.40 7.08
N ILE A 246 -6.53 14.59 6.45
CA ILE A 246 -7.66 15.06 5.64
C ILE A 246 -8.69 15.76 6.51
N ASP A 247 -9.11 15.14 7.62
CA ASP A 247 -10.21 15.66 8.44
C ASP A 247 -9.80 16.93 9.23
N SER A 248 -8.52 17.08 9.58
CA SER A 248 -7.99 18.29 10.23
C SER A 248 -8.09 19.52 9.33
N VAL A 249 -7.78 19.34 8.04
CA VAL A 249 -7.78 20.43 7.04
C VAL A 249 -9.16 20.64 6.41
N ALA A 250 -10.09 19.70 6.60
CA ALA A 250 -11.41 19.76 6.02
C ALA A 250 -12.20 21.01 6.48
N PRO A 251 -12.74 21.81 5.54
CA PRO A 251 -13.53 22.98 5.91
C PRO A 251 -14.90 22.54 6.45
N LEU A 252 -15.36 23.19 7.53
CA LEU A 252 -16.67 22.91 8.13
C LEU A 252 -17.84 23.40 7.26
N MET A 253 -17.60 24.46 6.49
CA MET A 253 -18.60 25.11 5.66
C MET A 253 -18.00 25.51 4.31
N ARG A 254 -18.87 25.70 3.33
CA ARG A 254 -18.57 26.38 2.06
C ARG A 254 -19.38 27.66 1.97
N ILE A 255 -18.98 28.54 1.08
CA ILE A 255 -19.73 29.75 0.79
C ILE A 255 -20.51 29.53 -0.50
N ARG A 256 -21.81 29.80 -0.45
CA ARG A 256 -22.71 29.82 -1.60
C ARG A 256 -22.95 31.27 -1.99
N SER A 257 -22.66 31.63 -3.24
CA SER A 257 -23.05 32.92 -3.78
C SER A 257 -24.52 32.88 -4.24
N GLN A 258 -25.34 33.80 -3.75
CA GLN A 258 -26.72 34.01 -4.19
C GLN A 258 -26.83 35.34 -4.92
N ARG A 259 -26.95 35.28 -6.25
CA ARG A 259 -27.05 36.47 -7.10
C ARG A 259 -28.36 37.21 -6.84
N GLY A 260 -28.30 38.54 -6.71
CA GLY A 260 -29.48 39.41 -6.60
C GLY A 260 -30.07 39.56 -5.20
N ALA A 261 -29.55 38.86 -4.19
CA ALA A 261 -30.06 38.95 -2.82
C ALA A 261 -29.49 40.14 -2.01
N ALA A 262 -28.36 40.71 -2.42
CA ALA A 262 -27.73 41.85 -1.76
C ALA A 262 -28.22 43.22 -2.28
N GLY A 263 -29.07 43.24 -3.32
CA GLY A 263 -29.38 44.45 -4.10
C GLY A 263 -28.36 44.72 -5.21
N GLY A 264 -28.69 45.64 -6.13
CA GLY A 264 -27.76 46.12 -7.17
C GLY A 264 -27.14 45.06 -8.10
N GLY A 265 -27.71 43.86 -8.19
CA GLY A 265 -27.15 42.74 -8.97
C GLY A 265 -25.95 42.01 -8.34
N VAL A 266 -25.50 42.43 -7.15
CA VAL A 266 -24.38 41.82 -6.42
C VAL A 266 -24.80 40.48 -5.82
N ALA A 267 -23.87 39.52 -5.79
CA ALA A 267 -24.11 38.23 -5.16
C ALA A 267 -23.86 38.29 -3.65
N LEU A 268 -24.85 37.89 -2.87
CA LEU A 268 -24.72 37.73 -1.43
C LEU A 268 -23.96 36.43 -1.12
N GLN A 269 -22.94 36.52 -0.27
CA GLN A 269 -22.20 35.35 0.18
C GLN A 269 -22.93 34.73 1.38
N ILE A 270 -23.33 33.47 1.26
CA ILE A 270 -24.09 32.76 2.31
C ILE A 270 -23.27 31.53 2.74
N PRO A 271 -22.82 31.46 4.00
CA PRO A 271 -22.14 30.27 4.51
C PRO A 271 -23.13 29.10 4.66
N VAL A 272 -22.73 27.91 4.19
CA VAL A 272 -23.53 26.68 4.21
C VAL A 272 -22.70 25.55 4.83
N PRO A 273 -23.22 24.84 5.84
CA PRO A 273 -22.51 23.71 6.45
C PRO A 273 -22.33 22.56 5.45
N LEU A 274 -21.23 21.83 5.60
CA LEU A 274 -20.89 20.70 4.73
C LEU A 274 -21.03 19.36 5.48
N GLY A 275 -21.59 18.35 4.82
CA GLY A 275 -21.60 16.97 5.33
C GLY A 275 -20.19 16.35 5.29
N GLN A 276 -19.92 15.33 6.12
CA GLN A 276 -18.58 14.72 6.27
C GLN A 276 -17.89 14.37 4.94
N ARG A 277 -18.61 13.69 4.05
CA ARG A 277 -18.10 13.30 2.73
C ARG A 277 -17.76 14.51 1.86
N GLN A 278 -18.53 15.59 1.94
CA GLN A 278 -18.28 16.84 1.21
C GLN A 278 -17.06 17.57 1.77
N ARG A 279 -16.92 17.62 3.10
CA ARG A 279 -15.75 18.18 3.80
C ARG A 279 -14.46 17.51 3.35
N ARG A 280 -14.43 16.17 3.43
CA ARG A 280 -13.31 15.35 2.96
C ARG A 280 -13.00 15.58 1.48
N ARG A 281 -14.02 15.64 0.62
CA ARG A 281 -13.82 15.88 -0.83
C ARG A 281 -13.10 17.20 -1.09
N ALA A 282 -13.49 18.29 -0.41
CA ALA A 282 -12.86 19.58 -0.57
C ALA A 282 -11.38 19.55 -0.14
N ALA A 283 -11.08 18.96 1.03
CA ALA A 283 -9.71 18.80 1.51
C ALA A 283 -8.85 17.98 0.54
N ILE A 284 -9.33 16.83 0.08
CA ILE A 284 -8.59 15.96 -0.84
C ILE A 284 -8.29 16.69 -2.16
N GLN A 285 -9.26 17.44 -2.70
CA GLN A 285 -9.03 18.25 -3.89
C GLN A 285 -7.95 19.31 -3.68
N TRP A 286 -7.90 19.95 -2.50
CA TRP A 286 -6.86 20.93 -2.18
C TRP A 286 -5.48 20.27 -2.05
N ILE A 287 -5.41 19.11 -1.39
CA ILE A 287 -4.17 18.33 -1.25
C ILE A 287 -3.66 17.90 -2.62
N MET A 288 -4.54 17.38 -3.50
CA MET A 288 -4.16 16.99 -4.87
C MET A 288 -3.66 18.19 -5.69
N ALA A 289 -4.32 19.34 -5.57
CA ALA A 289 -3.91 20.56 -6.26
C ALA A 289 -2.55 21.08 -5.74
N ALA A 290 -2.30 21.02 -4.43
CA ALA A 290 -1.02 21.38 -3.84
C ALA A 290 0.10 20.41 -4.28
N ALA A 291 -0.17 19.10 -4.21
CA ALA A 291 0.76 18.06 -4.65
C ALA A 291 1.11 18.15 -6.14
N SER A 292 0.17 18.58 -6.99
CA SER A 292 0.45 18.79 -8.42
C SER A 292 1.40 19.97 -8.68
N LYS A 293 1.43 20.96 -7.79
CA LYS A 293 2.30 22.15 -7.90
C LYS A 293 3.71 21.91 -7.33
N ARG A 294 3.89 20.88 -6.52
CA ARG A 294 5.21 20.52 -5.99
C ARG A 294 6.16 20.05 -7.09
N ARG A 295 7.45 20.37 -6.93
CA ARG A 295 8.51 19.86 -7.79
C ARG A 295 8.57 18.33 -7.78
N ASN A 296 8.90 17.74 -8.92
CA ASN A 296 9.18 16.32 -9.00
C ASN A 296 10.50 16.04 -8.24
N MET A 297 10.49 15.05 -7.35
CA MET A 297 11.69 14.65 -6.57
C MET A 297 12.54 13.57 -7.26
N GLY A 298 12.03 12.98 -8.34
CA GLY A 298 12.73 11.93 -9.08
C GLY A 298 12.00 11.53 -10.34
N SER A 299 12.61 10.62 -11.10
CA SER A 299 12.01 10.00 -12.28
C SER A 299 11.20 8.77 -11.88
N GLY A 300 10.06 8.57 -12.53
CA GLY A 300 9.27 7.34 -12.38
C GLY A 300 7.79 7.56 -12.09
N LYS A 301 7.06 6.44 -12.19
CA LYS A 301 5.60 6.37 -12.06
C LYS A 301 5.11 6.68 -10.64
N ASN A 302 5.97 6.57 -9.64
CA ASN A 302 5.63 6.76 -8.22
C ASN A 302 5.72 8.23 -7.76
N SER A 303 6.25 9.12 -8.62
CA SER A 303 6.54 10.51 -8.24
C SER A 303 5.29 11.27 -7.77
N PHE A 304 4.13 11.02 -8.36
CA PHE A 304 2.88 11.70 -7.97
C PHE A 304 2.37 11.25 -6.60
N ALA A 305 2.42 9.95 -6.31
CA ALA A 305 2.04 9.39 -5.02
C ALA A 305 2.94 9.94 -3.89
N GLN A 306 4.25 10.02 -4.14
CA GLN A 306 5.20 10.59 -3.19
C GLN A 306 4.91 12.07 -2.89
N ARG A 307 4.59 12.89 -3.91
CA ARG A 307 4.23 14.30 -3.69
C ARG A 307 2.98 14.46 -2.82
N ILE A 308 1.97 13.60 -3.02
CA ILE A 308 0.76 13.60 -2.17
C ILE A 308 1.12 13.20 -0.74
N ALA A 309 1.90 12.14 -0.54
CA ALA A 309 2.32 11.71 0.79
C ALA A 309 3.09 12.83 1.52
N GLN A 310 4.00 13.52 0.84
CA GLN A 310 4.72 14.65 1.42
C GLN A 310 3.79 15.84 1.75
N GLU A 311 2.72 16.06 0.98
CA GLU A 311 1.70 17.07 1.34
C GLU A 311 0.95 16.66 2.60
N LEU A 312 0.57 15.39 2.74
CA LEU A 312 -0.08 14.87 3.95
C LEU A 312 0.80 15.01 5.19
N ILE A 313 2.11 14.74 5.07
CA ILE A 313 3.08 14.95 6.17
C ILE A 313 3.14 16.44 6.53
N ALA A 314 3.27 17.33 5.55
CA ALA A 314 3.29 18.78 5.77
C ALA A 314 1.97 19.31 6.36
N VAL A 315 0.84 18.68 6.05
CA VAL A 315 -0.46 18.98 6.67
C VAL A 315 -0.42 18.67 8.17
N VAL A 316 0.03 17.48 8.56
CA VAL A 316 0.07 17.05 9.96
C VAL A 316 1.09 17.85 10.77
N GLN A 317 2.21 18.23 10.15
CA GLN A 317 3.19 19.14 10.76
C GLN A 317 2.70 20.59 10.84
N GLY A 318 1.58 20.93 10.20
CA GLY A 318 1.06 22.30 10.17
C GLY A 318 1.82 23.25 9.22
N THR A 319 2.76 22.77 8.41
CA THR A 319 3.57 23.59 7.50
C THR A 319 2.91 23.82 6.14
N SER A 320 1.89 23.03 5.79
CA SER A 320 1.20 23.18 4.50
C SER A 320 0.43 24.51 4.38
N GLY A 321 0.45 25.12 3.18
CA GLY A 321 -0.36 26.29 2.85
C GLY A 321 -1.88 26.00 2.73
N ILE A 322 -2.28 24.73 2.88
CA ILE A 322 -3.69 24.34 2.82
C ILE A 322 -4.45 24.84 4.07
N TRP A 323 -3.76 24.95 5.20
CA TRP A 323 -4.29 25.56 6.42
C TRP A 323 -4.73 27.02 6.18
N ASP A 324 -3.96 27.78 5.41
CA ASP A 324 -4.30 29.18 5.11
C ASP A 324 -5.55 29.26 4.23
N ARG A 325 -5.70 28.33 3.28
CA ARG A 325 -6.92 28.21 2.47
C ARG A 325 -8.15 27.85 3.30
N ARG A 326 -8.02 26.91 4.25
CA ARG A 326 -9.09 26.55 5.21
C ARG A 326 -9.48 27.77 6.03
N ASN A 327 -8.50 28.47 6.59
CA ASN A 327 -8.70 29.64 7.44
C ASN A 327 -9.34 30.80 6.66
N ALA A 328 -8.95 31.02 5.40
CA ALA A 328 -9.57 32.05 4.55
C ALA A 328 -11.08 31.82 4.35
N ILE A 329 -11.49 30.56 4.11
CA ILE A 329 -12.91 30.21 3.98
C ILE A 329 -13.66 30.39 5.30
N HIS A 330 -13.05 30.01 6.43
CA HIS A 330 -13.67 30.21 7.74
C HIS A 330 -13.79 31.68 8.11
N LYS A 331 -12.77 32.50 7.85
CA LYS A 331 -12.80 33.96 8.03
C LYS A 331 -13.92 34.61 7.21
N LEU A 332 -14.05 34.24 5.94
CA LEU A 332 -15.12 34.75 5.08
C LEU A 332 -16.50 34.26 5.57
N GLY A 333 -16.61 33.01 6.01
CA GLY A 333 -17.82 32.47 6.60
C GLY A 333 -18.27 33.22 7.86
N VAL A 334 -17.31 33.57 8.74
CA VAL A 334 -17.57 34.37 9.95
C VAL A 334 -18.00 35.79 9.58
N ALA A 335 -17.34 36.42 8.60
CA ALA A 335 -17.72 37.75 8.13
C ALA A 335 -19.14 37.79 7.54
N ALA A 336 -19.51 36.75 6.79
CA ALA A 336 -20.81 36.62 6.13
C ALA A 336 -21.91 35.96 6.98
N ARG A 337 -21.70 35.81 8.30
CA ARG A 337 -22.64 35.11 9.19
C ARG A 337 -24.04 35.72 9.24
N ALA A 338 -24.14 37.04 9.07
CA ALA A 338 -25.42 37.76 9.08
C ALA A 338 -26.29 37.45 7.85
N ASN A 339 -25.69 36.95 6.76
CA ASN A 339 -26.39 36.67 5.51
C ASN A 339 -27.17 35.34 5.53
N ILE A 340 -27.13 34.60 6.64
CA ILE A 340 -27.86 33.35 6.80
C ILE A 340 -29.34 33.67 6.98
N VAL A 341 -30.10 33.57 5.90
CA VAL A 341 -31.56 33.64 5.96
C VAL A 341 -32.10 32.27 6.33
N LEU A 342 -32.66 32.15 7.54
CA LEU A 342 -33.41 30.96 7.92
C LEU A 342 -34.69 30.91 7.06
N PRO A 343 -34.99 29.78 6.39
CA PRO A 343 -36.27 29.65 5.71
C PRO A 343 -37.37 29.81 6.77
N ARG A 344 -38.24 30.82 6.60
CA ARG A 344 -39.50 30.87 7.36
C ARG A 344 -40.22 29.56 7.07
N LYS A 345 -40.41 28.72 8.09
CA LYS A 345 -41.34 27.58 8.01
C LYS A 345 -42.66 28.16 7.54
N ARG A 346 -43.10 27.75 6.34
CA ARG A 346 -44.45 28.04 5.86
C ARG A 346 -45.46 27.19 6.61
#